data_AF-D3F9G6-F1
#
_entry.id   AF-D3F9G6-F1
#
_cell.length_a   1.000
_cell.length_b   1.000
_cell.length_c   1.000
_cell.angle_alpha   90.00
_cell.angle_beta   90.00
_cell.angle_gamma   90.00
#
_symmetry.space_group_name_H-M   'P 1'
#
loop_
_entity.id
_entity.type
_entity.pdbx_description
1 polymer ?
#
loop_
_entity_poly.entity_id
_entity_poly.type
_entity_poly.pdbx_seq_one_letter_code
_entity_poly.pdbx_strand_id
1 'polypeptide(L)'
;MPYTLTREQRDALHAEAITELAEIGDLYLALENDDYRLAHELWRRYEPLLLLLDQIGWEPTLADDASVVEVAMPDAQLATAARRLTRVTLGRLRHQFEQQLERGPDAESARHSIAVIETCTSLLADVALLRLAADRVEG
;
A
#
# COMPACT_ATOMS: atom_id res chain seq x y z
N MET A 1 17.53 -5.96 0.56
CA MET A 1 17.33 -6.91 -0.56
C MET A 1 16.03 -6.55 -1.24
N PRO A 2 15.89 -6.73 -2.56
CA PRO A 2 14.62 -6.46 -3.24
C PRO A 2 13.56 -7.48 -2.79
N TYR A 3 12.31 -7.03 -2.68
CA TYR A 3 11.15 -7.87 -2.46
C TYR A 3 10.53 -8.24 -3.80
N THR A 4 9.93 -9.42 -3.89
CA THR A 4 9.41 -9.95 -5.14
C THR A 4 7.90 -10.07 -5.06
N LEU A 5 7.21 -9.42 -6.00
CA LEU A 5 5.75 -9.46 -6.13
C LEU A 5 5.35 -10.21 -7.39
N THR A 6 4.30 -11.02 -7.32
CA THR A 6 3.63 -11.51 -8.54
C THR A 6 2.88 -10.36 -9.22
N ARG A 7 2.50 -10.55 -10.49
CA ARG A 7 1.65 -9.59 -11.20
C ARG A 7 0.35 -9.28 -10.42
N GLU A 8 -0.34 -10.31 -9.92
CA GLU A 8 -1.59 -10.16 -9.18
C GLU A 8 -1.39 -9.36 -7.88
N GLN A 9 -0.33 -9.65 -7.13
CA GLN A 9 0.02 -8.89 -5.94
C GLN A 9 0.33 -7.42 -6.27
N ARG A 10 1.05 -7.19 -7.38
CA ARG A 10 1.34 -5.85 -7.86
C ARG A 10 0.07 -5.09 -8.20
N ASP A 11 -0.81 -5.70 -9.00
CA ASP A 11 -2.06 -5.07 -9.46
C ASP A 11 -2.96 -4.74 -8.25
N ALA A 12 -3.05 -5.64 -7.27
CA ALA A 12 -3.79 -5.41 -6.03
C ALA A 12 -3.23 -4.22 -5.24
N LEU A 13 -1.91 -4.16 -5.03
CA LEU A 13 -1.26 -3.03 -4.35
C LEU A 13 -1.40 -1.71 -5.11
N HIS A 14 -1.29 -1.76 -6.45
CA HIS A 14 -1.47 -0.59 -7.31
C HIS A 14 -2.87 0.01 -7.14
N ALA A 15 -3.91 -0.81 -7.35
CA ALA A 15 -5.29 -0.32 -7.27
C ALA A 15 -5.61 0.26 -5.89
N GLU A 16 -5.10 -0.36 -4.82
CA GLU A 16 -5.29 0.17 -3.47
C GLU A 16 -4.48 1.45 -3.20
N ALA A 17 -3.24 1.54 -3.68
CA ALA A 17 -2.42 2.74 -3.54
C ALA A 17 -3.03 3.93 -4.30
N ILE A 18 -3.55 3.73 -5.50
CA ILE A 18 -4.26 4.76 -6.26
C ILE A 18 -5.53 5.21 -5.52
N THR A 19 -6.29 4.26 -4.97
CA THR A 19 -7.50 4.59 -4.20
C THR A 19 -7.16 5.44 -2.97
N GLU A 20 -6.10 5.09 -2.24
CA GLU A 20 -5.66 5.84 -1.07
C GLU A 20 -5.10 7.23 -1.43
N LEU A 21 -4.42 7.34 -2.58
CA LEU A 21 -3.90 8.61 -3.08
C LEU A 21 -4.99 9.52 -3.64
N ALA A 22 -6.20 9.04 -3.90
CA ALA A 22 -7.32 9.90 -4.28
C ALA A 22 -7.62 10.97 -3.20
N GLU A 23 -7.28 10.69 -1.94
CA GLU A 23 -7.41 11.64 -0.82
C GLU A 23 -6.26 12.67 -0.75
N ILE A 24 -5.27 12.62 -1.65
CA ILE A 24 -4.14 13.58 -1.65
C ILE A 24 -4.57 15.02 -1.91
N GLY A 25 -5.81 15.26 -2.37
CA GLY A 25 -6.39 16.59 -2.53
C GLY A 25 -6.33 17.44 -1.25
N ASP A 26 -6.35 16.80 -0.08
CA ASP A 26 -6.21 17.48 1.21
C ASP A 26 -4.85 18.17 1.38
N LEU A 27 -3.80 17.65 0.72
CA LEU A 27 -2.48 18.29 0.70
C LEU A 27 -2.53 19.63 -0.03
N TYR A 28 -3.21 19.68 -1.18
CA TYR A 28 -3.39 20.90 -1.94
C TYR A 28 -4.17 21.94 -1.11
N LEU A 29 -5.25 21.52 -0.46
CA LEU A 29 -6.05 22.39 0.41
C LEU A 29 -5.23 22.92 1.60
N ALA A 30 -4.39 22.11 2.21
CA ALA A 30 -3.51 22.55 3.30
C ALA A 30 -2.51 23.63 2.84
N LEU A 31 -1.94 23.47 1.64
CA LEU A 31 -1.03 24.45 1.04
C LEU A 31 -1.75 25.75 0.68
N GLU A 32 -2.95 25.67 0.10
CA GLU A 32 -3.77 26.84 -0.25
C GLU A 32 -4.14 27.68 0.98
N ASN A 33 -4.32 27.04 2.14
CA ASN A 33 -4.66 27.69 3.40
C ASN A 33 -3.46 28.07 4.27
N ASP A 34 -2.24 28.03 3.75
CA ASP A 34 -0.99 28.29 4.49
C ASP A 34 -0.78 27.39 5.74
N ASP A 35 -1.46 26.23 5.81
CA ASP A 35 -1.25 25.25 6.87
C ASP A 35 -0.08 24.31 6.51
N TYR A 36 1.13 24.87 6.53
CA TYR A 36 2.36 24.16 6.18
C TYR A 36 2.64 22.97 7.10
N ARG A 37 2.16 23.00 8.35
CA ARG A 37 2.33 21.88 9.28
C ARG A 37 1.50 20.70 8.83
N LEU A 38 0.22 20.92 8.55
CA LEU A 38 -0.66 19.87 8.02
C LEU A 38 -0.17 19.38 6.66
N ALA A 39 0.24 20.29 5.77
CA ALA A 39 0.80 19.92 4.47
C ALA A 39 2.02 19.01 4.61
N HIS A 40 2.94 19.32 5.52
CA HIS A 40 4.10 18.47 5.78
C HIS A 40 3.72 17.09 6.37
N GLU A 41 2.75 17.05 7.28
CA GLU A 41 2.21 15.80 7.84
C GLU A 41 1.56 14.92 6.74
N LEU A 42 0.78 15.52 5.86
CA LEU A 42 0.14 14.84 4.72
C LEU A 42 1.19 14.34 3.72
N TRP A 43 2.19 15.16 3.37
CA TRP A 43 3.28 14.75 2.49
C TRP A 43 4.01 13.52 3.03
N ARG A 44 4.46 13.56 4.30
CA ARG A 44 5.13 12.41 4.95
C ARG A 44 4.24 11.17 5.00
N ARG A 45 2.94 11.38 5.09
CA ARG A 45 1.95 10.32 5.12
C ARG A 45 1.83 9.64 3.73
N TYR A 46 1.85 10.38 2.63
CA TYR A 46 1.69 9.83 1.27
C TYR A 46 3.00 9.43 0.57
N GLU A 47 4.15 10.01 0.97
CA GLU A 47 5.48 9.68 0.40
C GLU A 47 5.74 8.17 0.24
N PRO A 48 5.49 7.29 1.24
CA PRO A 48 5.74 5.86 1.09
C PRO A 48 4.91 5.21 -0.03
N LEU A 49 3.70 5.70 -0.29
CA LEU A 49 2.83 5.17 -1.35
C LEU A 49 3.25 5.65 -2.73
N LEU A 50 3.70 6.90 -2.84
CA LEU A 50 4.27 7.43 -4.08
C LEU A 50 5.54 6.66 -4.45
N LEU A 51 6.43 6.43 -3.48
CA LEU A 51 7.62 5.59 -3.68
C LEU A 51 7.27 4.16 -4.05
N LEU A 52 6.20 3.58 -3.47
CA LEU A 52 5.75 2.25 -3.85
C LEU A 52 5.32 2.22 -5.33
N LEU A 53 4.52 3.19 -5.79
CA LEU A 53 4.10 3.30 -7.19
C LEU A 53 5.27 3.49 -8.16
N ASP A 54 6.31 4.24 -7.76
CA ASP A 54 7.53 4.36 -8.56
C ASP A 54 8.27 3.01 -8.73
N GLN A 55 8.10 2.06 -7.81
CA GLN A 55 8.69 0.72 -7.92
C GLN A 55 7.80 -0.26 -8.68
N ILE A 56 6.48 -0.17 -8.49
CA ILE A 56 5.54 -1.15 -9.04
C ILE A 56 4.90 -0.74 -10.37
N GLY A 57 5.07 0.52 -10.77
CA GLY A 57 4.50 1.11 -11.97
C GLY A 57 3.30 2.01 -11.67
N TRP A 58 3.14 3.05 -12.49
CA TRP A 58 2.03 4.00 -12.41
C TRP A 58 0.80 3.56 -13.20
N GLU A 59 1.00 2.78 -14.26
CA GLU A 59 -0.08 2.29 -15.09
C GLU A 59 -0.81 1.10 -14.42
N PRO A 60 -2.15 0.98 -14.59
CA PRO A 60 -2.92 -0.12 -14.02
C PRO A 60 -2.39 -1.49 -14.42
N THR A 61 -1.92 -1.60 -15.66
CA THR A 61 -1.32 -2.81 -16.22
C THR A 61 0.06 -2.48 -16.75
N LEU A 62 1.06 -3.25 -16.32
CA LEU A 62 2.38 -3.21 -16.95
C LEU A 62 2.22 -3.65 -18.42
N ALA A 63 2.79 -2.87 -19.32
CA ALA A 63 2.83 -3.19 -20.75
C ALA A 63 3.68 -4.44 -21.04
N ASP A 64 4.60 -4.76 -20.14
CA ASP A 64 5.48 -5.92 -20.24
C ASP A 64 4.87 -7.15 -19.56
N ASP A 65 5.09 -8.30 -20.17
CA ASP A 65 4.57 -9.59 -19.73
C ASP A 65 5.29 -10.14 -18.47
N ALA A 66 5.94 -9.27 -17.70
CA ALA A 66 6.64 -9.64 -16.48
C ALA A 66 5.67 -10.33 -15.50
N SER A 67 5.99 -11.57 -15.17
CA SER A 67 5.24 -12.36 -14.17
C SER A 67 5.56 -11.91 -12.75
N VAL A 68 6.65 -11.16 -12.60
CA VAL A 68 7.27 -10.81 -11.33
C VAL A 68 7.77 -9.35 -11.37
N VAL A 69 7.58 -8.63 -10.27
CA VAL A 69 8.03 -7.25 -10.08
C VAL A 69 8.93 -7.18 -8.84
N GLU A 70 10.10 -6.55 -8.98
CA GLU A 70 11.02 -6.31 -7.86
C GLU A 70 10.76 -4.96 -7.21
N VAL A 71 10.68 -4.92 -5.89
CA VAL A 71 10.49 -3.71 -5.09
C VAL A 71 11.76 -3.47 -4.28
N ALA A 72 12.49 -2.41 -4.60
CA ALA A 72 13.78 -2.07 -4.00
C ALA A 72 13.74 -0.77 -3.18
N MET A 73 12.62 -0.51 -2.49
CA MET A 73 12.49 0.65 -1.61
C MET A 73 12.99 0.35 -0.18
N PRO A 74 13.33 1.37 0.63
CA PRO A 74 13.77 1.15 2.02
C PRO A 74 12.73 0.42 2.86
N ASP A 75 13.16 -0.56 3.67
CA ASP A 75 12.30 -1.40 4.53
C ASP A 75 11.32 -0.60 5.40
N ALA A 76 11.76 0.53 5.96
CA ALA A 76 10.92 1.40 6.78
C ALA A 76 9.80 2.06 5.96
N GLN A 77 10.07 2.42 4.70
CA GLN A 77 9.09 3.00 3.80
C GLN A 77 8.12 1.93 3.31
N LEU A 78 8.62 0.75 2.92
CA LEU A 78 7.79 -0.40 2.53
C LEU A 78 6.85 -0.82 3.67
N ALA A 79 7.36 -0.94 4.89
CA ALA A 79 6.55 -1.29 6.05
C ALA A 79 5.49 -0.21 6.36
N THR A 80 5.82 1.07 6.15
CA THR A 80 4.85 2.17 6.33
C THR A 80 3.74 2.08 5.29
N ALA A 81 4.08 1.89 4.02
CA ALA A 81 3.13 1.71 2.92
C ALA A 81 2.22 0.49 3.17
N ALA A 82 2.79 -0.69 3.43
CA ALA A 82 2.05 -1.92 3.67
C ALA A 82 1.10 -1.83 4.88
N ARG A 83 1.54 -1.23 6.01
CA ARG A 83 0.67 -1.00 7.17
C ARG A 83 -0.48 -0.07 6.85
N ARG A 84 -0.23 0.96 6.03
CA ARG A 84 -1.26 1.91 5.63
C ARG A 84 -2.30 1.24 4.77
N LEU A 85 -1.89 0.59 3.68
CA LEU A 85 -2.79 -0.15 2.78
C LEU A 85 -3.61 -1.18 3.57
N THR A 86 -2.97 -1.99 4.41
CA THR A 86 -3.67 -2.92 5.31
C THR A 86 -4.75 -2.24 6.14
N ARG A 87 -4.43 -1.10 6.77
CA ARG A 87 -5.38 -0.39 7.65
C ARG A 87 -6.59 0.12 6.88
N VAL A 88 -6.37 0.73 5.71
CA VAL A 88 -7.46 1.35 4.93
C VAL A 88 -8.33 0.28 4.28
N THR A 89 -7.73 -0.80 3.77
CA THR A 89 -8.46 -1.96 3.24
C THR A 89 -9.28 -2.65 4.31
N LEU A 90 -8.74 -2.85 5.52
CA LEU A 90 -9.52 -3.38 6.67
C LEU A 90 -10.66 -2.45 7.07
N GLY A 91 -10.43 -1.14 7.05
CA GLY A 91 -11.47 -0.13 7.28
C GLY A 91 -12.62 -0.25 6.28
N ARG A 92 -12.29 -0.42 5.00
CA ARG A 92 -13.27 -0.63 3.91
C ARG A 92 -14.03 -1.94 4.08
N LEU A 93 -13.34 -3.05 4.34
CA LEU A 93 -13.99 -4.35 4.60
C LEU A 93 -14.97 -4.28 5.77
N ARG A 94 -14.56 -3.65 6.89
CA ARG A 94 -15.44 -3.47 8.04
C ARG A 94 -16.69 -2.69 7.66
N HIS A 95 -16.53 -1.59 6.95
CA HIS A 95 -17.66 -0.77 6.48
C HIS A 95 -18.58 -1.56 5.52
N GLN A 96 -18.00 -2.36 4.63
CA GLN A 96 -18.77 -3.23 3.75
C GLN A 96 -19.56 -4.28 4.53
N PHE A 97 -18.97 -4.94 5.53
CA PHE A 97 -19.71 -5.88 6.38
C PHE A 97 -20.87 -5.21 7.11
N GLU A 98 -20.70 -3.98 7.58
CA GLU A 98 -21.77 -3.20 8.20
C GLU A 98 -22.91 -2.88 7.20
N GLN A 99 -22.58 -2.58 5.93
CA GLN A 99 -23.56 -2.25 4.88
C GLN A 99 -24.16 -3.46 4.15
N GLN A 100 -23.50 -4.61 4.16
CA GLN A 100 -23.93 -5.83 3.44
C GLN A 100 -25.23 -6.42 3.97
N LEU A 101 -25.68 -6.01 5.16
CA LEU A 101 -27.02 -6.29 5.67
C LEU A 101 -28.13 -5.76 4.73
N GLU A 102 -27.83 -4.79 3.86
CA GLU A 102 -28.82 -4.13 3.01
C GLU A 102 -28.70 -4.44 1.50
N ARG A 103 -27.50 -4.77 0.99
CA ARG A 103 -27.22 -4.79 -0.47
C ARG A 103 -26.69 -6.10 -1.05
N GLY A 104 -26.37 -7.09 -0.20
CA GLY A 104 -25.75 -8.35 -0.61
C GLY A 104 -24.23 -8.23 -0.85
N PRO A 105 -23.50 -9.36 -0.91
CA PRO A 105 -22.03 -9.35 -0.94
C PRO A 105 -21.45 -9.01 -2.31
N ASP A 106 -20.50 -8.08 -2.34
CA ASP A 106 -19.61 -7.85 -3.48
C ASP A 106 -18.38 -8.77 -3.36
N ALA A 107 -18.43 -9.90 -4.05
CA ALA A 107 -17.39 -10.92 -4.00
C ALA A 107 -16.08 -10.46 -4.64
N GLU A 108 -16.11 -9.53 -5.61
CA GLU A 108 -14.92 -9.03 -6.29
C GLU A 108 -14.15 -8.08 -5.37
N SER A 109 -14.86 -7.14 -4.74
CA SER A 109 -14.25 -6.23 -3.77
C SER A 109 -13.69 -6.96 -2.54
N ALA A 110 -14.37 -8.01 -2.08
CA ALA A 110 -13.87 -8.84 -0.99
C ALA A 110 -12.57 -9.59 -1.37
N ARG A 111 -12.51 -10.17 -2.58
CA ARG A 111 -11.29 -10.85 -3.07
C ARG A 111 -10.12 -9.89 -3.21
N HIS A 112 -10.35 -8.72 -3.81
CA HIS A 112 -9.33 -7.66 -3.91
C HIS A 112 -8.79 -7.28 -2.53
N SER A 113 -9.68 -7.05 -1.56
CA SER A 113 -9.29 -6.67 -0.20
C SER A 113 -8.47 -7.75 0.51
N ILE A 114 -8.82 -9.03 0.32
CA ILE A 114 -8.05 -10.16 0.85
C ILE A 114 -6.66 -10.18 0.22
N ALA A 115 -6.55 -10.07 -1.11
CA ALA A 115 -5.28 -10.09 -1.80
C ALA A 115 -4.33 -8.96 -1.33
N VAL A 116 -4.85 -7.75 -1.12
CA VAL A 116 -4.07 -6.62 -0.57
C VAL A 116 -3.57 -6.94 0.84
N ILE A 117 -4.45 -7.43 1.72
CA ILE A 117 -4.10 -7.72 3.12
C ILE A 117 -3.05 -8.82 3.20
N GLU A 118 -3.22 -9.91 2.45
CA GLU A 118 -2.27 -11.01 2.40
C GLU A 118 -0.91 -10.54 1.89
N THR A 119 -0.90 -9.78 0.78
CA THR A 119 0.33 -9.22 0.21
C THR A 119 1.05 -8.30 1.21
N CYS A 120 0.33 -7.36 1.81
CA CYS A 120 0.92 -6.44 2.79
C CYS A 120 1.44 -7.17 4.04
N THR A 121 0.72 -8.19 4.50
CA THR A 121 1.14 -8.99 5.67
C THR A 121 2.41 -9.78 5.36
N SER A 122 2.52 -10.36 4.16
CA SER A 122 3.74 -11.03 3.70
C SER A 122 4.93 -10.07 3.67
N LEU A 123 4.76 -8.90 3.04
CA LEU A 123 5.82 -7.89 2.97
C LEU A 123 6.28 -7.43 4.37
N LEU A 124 5.34 -7.25 5.30
CA LEU A 124 5.67 -6.88 6.68
C LEU A 124 6.43 -7.99 7.41
N ALA A 125 6.09 -9.25 7.18
CA ALA A 125 6.81 -10.39 7.73
C ALA A 125 8.24 -10.44 7.17
N ASP A 126 8.41 -10.26 5.86
CA ASP A 126 9.72 -10.29 5.20
C ASP A 126 10.62 -9.16 5.71
N VAL A 127 10.09 -7.94 5.86
CA VAL A 127 10.80 -6.81 6.49
C VAL A 127 11.25 -7.16 7.91
N ALA A 128 10.38 -7.79 8.71
CA ALA A 128 10.72 -8.15 10.09
C ALA A 128 11.80 -9.22 10.15
N LEU A 129 11.73 -10.25 9.29
CA LEU A 129 12.71 -11.32 9.22
C LEU A 129 14.09 -10.83 8.79
N LEU A 130 14.16 -9.93 7.80
CA LEU A 130 15.42 -9.36 7.34
C LEU A 130 16.10 -8.52 8.42
N ARG A 131 15.34 -7.75 9.21
CA ARG A 131 15.87 -7.02 10.36
C ARG A 131 16.45 -7.93 11.43
N LEU A 132 15.72 -8.98 11.80
CA LEU A 132 16.19 -9.96 12.78
C LEU A 132 17.46 -10.70 12.31
N ALA A 133 17.61 -10.92 11.00
CA ALA A 133 18.81 -11.51 10.44
C ALA A 133 20.00 -10.55 10.48
N ALA A 134 19.80 -9.27 10.19
CA ALA A 134 20.85 -8.24 10.27
C ALA A 134 21.36 -8.07 11.70
N ASP A 135 20.46 -7.98 12.68
CA ASP A 135 20.82 -7.81 14.11
C ASP A 135 21.66 -8.98 14.66
N ARG A 136 21.54 -10.19 14.07
CA ARG A 136 22.32 -11.38 14.47
C ARG A 136 23.73 -11.44 13.88
N VAL A 137 24.00 -10.67 12.83
CA VAL A 137 25.32 -10.62 12.18
C VAL A 137 26.20 -9.55 12.83
N GLU A 138 25.59 -8.54 13.45
CA GLU A 138 26.28 -7.40 14.06
C GLU A 138 26.54 -7.54 15.58
N GLY A 139 26.03 -8.59 16.22
CA GLY A 139 26.20 -8.87 17.66
C GLY A 139 27.11 -10.05 17.95
#